data_AF-A0A254QHT5-F1
#
_entry.id   AF-A0A254QHT5-F1
#
_cell.length_a   1.000
_cell.length_b   1.000
_cell.length_c   1.000
_cell.angle_alpha   90.00
_cell.angle_beta   90.00
_cell.angle_gamma   90.00
#
_symmetry.space_group_name_H-M   'P 1'
#
loop_
_entity.id
_entity.type
_entity.pdbx_description
1 polymer ?
#
loop_
_entity_poly.entity_id
_entity_poly.type
_entity_poly.pdbx_seq_one_letter_code
_entity_poly.pdbx_strand_id
1 'polypeptide(L)' 'MKYKNSGNPSVSVEVISDDVEIRIGETKWAGVVYTREGKSKVYVRTKAEFKAKFTPASGDKP' A
#
# COMPACT_ATOMS: atom_id res chain seq x y z
N MET A 1 5.06 4.95 6.34
CA MET A 1 5.61 3.59 6.59
C MET A 1 6.03 2.97 5.25
N LYS A 2 7.26 2.43 5.13
CA LYS A 2 7.81 1.94 3.85
C LYS A 2 7.64 0.43 3.68
N TYR A 3 7.27 0.01 2.48
CA TYR A 3 7.08 -1.38 2.10
C TYR A 3 7.81 -1.71 0.80
N LYS A 4 8.15 -2.98 0.61
CA LYS A 4 8.74 -3.51 -0.62
C LYS A 4 7.80 -4.53 -1.25
N ASN A 5 7.77 -4.58 -2.58
CA ASN A 5 6.98 -5.59 -3.27
C ASN A 5 7.62 -6.97 -3.10
N SER A 6 6.83 -7.95 -2.69
CA SER A 6 7.30 -9.32 -2.42
C SER A 6 7.79 -10.04 -3.67
N GLY A 7 7.22 -9.75 -4.84
CA GLY A 7 7.62 -10.35 -6.12
C GLY A 7 8.71 -9.57 -6.87
N ASN A 8 8.93 -8.30 -6.52
CA ASN A 8 9.97 -7.47 -7.10
C ASN A 8 10.55 -6.50 -6.05
N PRO A 9 11.61 -6.90 -5.33
CA PRO A 9 12.18 -6.11 -4.23
C PRO A 9 12.71 -4.72 -4.62
N SER A 10 12.94 -4.47 -5.93
CA SER A 10 13.34 -3.16 -6.45
C SER A 10 12.18 -2.15 -6.44
N VAL A 11 10.95 -2.60 -6.22
CA VAL A 11 9.78 -1.73 -6.09
C VAL A 11 9.52 -1.45 -4.62
N SER A 12 9.89 -0.24 -4.18
CA SER A 12 9.56 0.32 -2.88
C SER A 12 8.35 1.24 -2.96
N VAL A 13 7.51 1.19 -1.93
CA VAL A 13 6.33 2.04 -1.78
C VAL A 13 6.30 2.66 -0.40
N GLU A 14 5.70 3.84 -0.29
CA GLU A 14 5.45 4.50 0.97
C GLU A 14 3.95 4.63 1.19
N VAL A 15 3.46 4.06 2.29
CA VAL A 15 2.06 4.19 2.69
C VAL A 15 1.83 5.60 3.22
N ILE A 16 0.86 6.27 2.59
CA ILE A 16 0.34 7.57 3.01
C ILE A 16 -0.71 7.39 4.11
N SER A 17 -1.64 6.44 3.92
CA SER A 17 -2.64 6.05 4.92
C SER A 17 -3.10 4.61 4.70
N ASP A 18 -3.21 3.84 5.78
CA ASP A 18 -3.81 2.49 5.80
C ASP A 18 -5.18 2.43 6.49
N ASP A 19 -5.70 3.59 6.89
CA ASP A 19 -7.06 3.79 7.41
C ASP A 19 -7.90 4.55 6.38
N VAL A 20 -8.23 3.87 5.28
CA VAL A 20 -9.08 4.42 4.23
C VAL A 20 -10.16 3.43 3.82
N GLU A 21 -11.28 3.94 3.34
CA GLU A 21 -12.38 3.14 2.79
C GLU A 21 -12.53 3.42 1.29
N ILE A 22 -12.47 2.35 0.49
CA ILE A 22 -12.77 2.40 -0.95
C ILE A 22 -14.27 2.19 -1.10
N ARG A 23 -14.97 3.14 -1.71
CA ARG A 23 -16.41 3.07 -1.98
C ARG A 23 -16.67 3.07 -3.48
N ILE A 24 -17.40 2.06 -3.95
CA ILE A 24 -17.91 1.99 -5.33
C ILE A 24 -19.38 1.60 -5.25
N GLY A 25 -20.27 2.58 -5.48
CA GLY A 25 -21.69 2.44 -5.17
C GLY A 25 -21.89 2.16 -3.68
N GLU A 26 -22.60 1.07 -3.37
CA GLU A 26 -22.85 0.60 -2.00
C GLU A 26 -21.73 -0.29 -1.46
N THR A 27 -20.81 -0.73 -2.33
CA THR A 27 -19.74 -1.65 -1.92
C THR A 27 -18.61 -0.90 -1.23
N LYS A 28 -18.14 -1.45 -0.11
CA LYS A 28 -17.09 -0.86 0.73
C LYS A 28 -15.96 -1.86 0.96
N TRP A 29 -14.72 -1.40 0.84
CA TRP A 29 -13.53 -2.17 1.20
C TRP A 29 -12.56 -1.35 2.02
N ALA A 30 -11.90 -1.98 2.99
CA ALA A 30 -10.72 -1.40 3.61
C ALA A 30 -9.62 -1.24 2.56
N GLY A 31 -9.05 -0.05 2.46
CA GLY A 31 -8.02 0.29 1.49
C GLY A 31 -6.69 0.67 2.12
N VAL A 32 -5.70 0.86 1.25
CA VAL A 32 -4.40 1.46 1.56
C VAL A 32 -4.07 2.42 0.42
N VAL A 33 -3.66 3.62 0.79
CA VAL A 33 -3.16 4.65 -0.13
C VAL A 33 -1.65 4.70 0.00
N TYR A 34 -0.96 4.64 -1.13
CA TYR A 34 0.50 4.63 -1.15
C TYR A 34 1.04 5.31 -2.41
N THR A 35 2.29 5.75 -2.34
CA THR A 35 3.08 6.23 -3.48
C THR A 35 4.20 5.25 -3.77
N ARG A 36 4.69 5.27 -5.01
CA ARG A 36 5.95 4.59 -5.36
C ARG A 36 7.10 5.56 -5.18
N GLU A 37 8.20 5.07 -4.62
CA GLU A 37 9.39 5.90 -4.45
C GLU A 37 9.84 6.48 -5.80
N GLY A 38 10.11 7.79 -5.85
CA GLY A 38 10.45 8.50 -7.09
C GLY A 38 9.26 8.80 -8.03
N LYS A 39 8.00 8.58 -7.62
CA LYS A 39 6.81 8.92 -8.42
C LYS A 39 5.79 9.73 -7.62
N SER A 40 5.24 10.78 -8.24
CA SER A 40 4.18 11.62 -7.65
C SER A 40 2.78 11.04 -7.76
N LYS A 41 2.61 9.88 -8.43
CA LYS A 41 1.30 9.24 -8.60
C LYS A 41 0.88 8.53 -7.32
N VAL A 42 -0.32 8.84 -6.85
CA VAL A 42 -0.98 8.15 -5.74
C VAL A 42 -1.68 6.89 -6.26
N TYR A 43 -1.51 5.79 -5.54
CA TYR A 43 -2.14 4.50 -5.83
C TYR A 43 -3.04 4.10 -4.66
N VAL A 44 -4.15 3.45 -5.01
CA VAL A 44 -5.11 2.91 -4.04
C VAL A 44 -5.30 1.42 -4.31
N ARG A 45 -5.31 0.62 -3.26
CA ARG A 45 -5.53 -0.83 -3.33
C ARG A 45 -6.29 -1.30 -2.11
N THR A 46 -7.00 -2.42 -2.18
CA THR A 46 -7.60 -2.99 -0.97
C THR A 46 -6.51 -3.43 0.01
N LYS A 47 -6.79 -3.37 1.31
CA LYS A 47 -5.81 -3.71 2.38
C LYS A 47 -5.34 -5.17 2.27
N ALA A 48 -6.25 -6.08 1.92
CA ALA A 48 -5.93 -7.49 1.66
C ALA A 48 -4.93 -7.64 0.50
N GLU A 49 -5.24 -7.00 -0.63
CA GLU A 49 -4.38 -7.02 -1.82
C GLU A 49 -3.02 -6.34 -1.62
N PHE A 50 -2.95 -5.32 -0.76
CA PHE A 50 -1.70 -4.66 -0.41
C PHE A 50 -0.82 -5.61 0.42
N LYS A 51 -1.36 -6.17 1.50
CA LYS A 51 -0.63 -7.11 2.39
C LYS A 51 -0.18 -8.38 1.67
N ALA A 52 -0.90 -8.83 0.64
CA ALA A 52 -0.49 -9.97 -0.17
C ALA A 52 0.72 -9.67 -1.07
N LYS A 53 0.91 -8.41 -1.48
CA LYS A 53 1.96 -8.02 -2.44
C LYS A 53 3.12 -7.26 -1.83
N PHE A 54 2.98 -6.73 -0.63
CA PHE A 54 3.94 -5.83 -0.03
C PHE A 54 4.25 -6.24 1.41
N THR A 55 5.54 -6.31 1.71
CA THR A 55 6.06 -6.58 3.06
C THR A 55 6.72 -5.32 3.62
N PRO A 56 6.66 -5.10 4.95
CA PRO A 56 7.37 -3.99 5.57
C PRO A 56 8.86 -4.06 5.21
N ALA A 57 9.46 -2.93 4.85
CA ALA A 57 10.91 -2.88 4.69
C ALA A 57 11.53 -3.09 6.08
N SER A 58 12.27 -4.18 6.29
CA SER A 58 12.93 -4.50 7.57
C SER A 58 13.67 -3.28 8.11
N GLY A 59 13.12 -2.65 9.14
CA GLY A 59 13.59 -1.37 9.70
C GLY A 59 12.50 -0.63 10.49
N ASP A 60 11.24 -0.72 10.04
CA ASP A 60 10.07 -0.22 10.78
C ASP A 60 9.44 -1.40 11.53
N LYS A 61 9.93 -1.65 12.75
CA LYS A 61 9.25 -2.55 13.69
C LYS A 61 8.04 -1.78 14.26
N PRO A 62 6.83 -2.38 14.31
CA PRO A 62 5.69 -1.74 14.97
C PRO A 62 5.95 -1.51 16.46
#